data_AF-A0A7W3LJN7-F1
#
_entry.id   AF-A0A7W3LJN7-F1
#
_cell.length_a   1.000
_cell.length_b   1.000
_cell.length_c   1.000
_cell.angle_alpha   90.00
_cell.angle_beta   90.00
_cell.angle_gamma   90.00
#
_symmetry.space_group_name_H-M   'P 1'
#
loop_
_entity.id
_entity.type
_entity.pdbx_description
1 polymer ?
#
loop_
_entity_poly.entity_id
_entity_poly.type
_entity_poly.pdbx_seq_one_letter_code
_entity_poly.pdbx_strand_id
1 'polypeptide(L)'
;MTTAILVVMCVMVGALELYASKQSRDQQRAFVRRIDELNEQVTKQNSVLVTVGEQLTAELSKVKREVLPALDSRLRHNTDRVEELATVVHHADEFVRAQAGRLHELEQQRVTLAALRRKLGEVETSVRTVTATGAATMEGKVDTALDRLTDLERSGAEILELQRTLTRTLEDVEDVVAELLQFTEGSLDDAVTTALTGHRGNGGAAVTATGRLWTRDAPLEDILTEVYERSVLAGRLEIRFRTVEGPDGTAPGSPERRRYFLGGQHSDDLAGAFTAVLISTGADLPRNGGPGGLSREPGGALPQRVSPVRPPEDEVALKALLRTLYESGGAVAQIGPLMAVRTRDELLCAILTPAQSLELESDEVFWDPSAAAERLRRLPSHQLWDLTVWGANP
;
A
#
# COMPACT_ATOMS: atom_id res chain seq x y z
N MET A 1 81.12 68.71 -28.83
CA MET A 1 79.87 68.48 -28.08
C MET A 1 78.81 67.75 -28.91
N THR A 2 78.67 68.02 -30.22
CA THR A 2 77.68 67.37 -31.11
C THR A 2 77.91 65.87 -31.37
N THR A 3 79.17 65.41 -31.43
CA THR A 3 79.51 63.99 -31.67
C THR A 3 79.15 63.09 -30.49
N ALA A 4 79.35 63.55 -29.25
CA ALA A 4 78.99 62.80 -28.05
C ALA A 4 77.46 62.59 -27.94
N ILE A 5 76.67 63.58 -28.33
CA ILE A 5 75.21 63.51 -28.32
C ILE A 5 74.70 62.47 -29.33
N LEU A 6 75.30 62.41 -30.53
CA LEU A 6 74.96 61.42 -31.56
C LEU A 6 75.26 59.99 -31.12
N VAL A 7 76.40 59.74 -30.47
CA VAL A 7 76.77 58.40 -29.97
C VAL A 7 75.81 57.96 -28.86
N VAL A 8 75.47 58.84 -27.93
CA VAL A 8 74.51 58.54 -26.86
C VAL A 8 73.12 58.25 -27.43
N MET A 9 72.70 59.00 -28.46
CA MET A 9 71.41 58.74 -29.11
C MET A 9 71.39 57.39 -29.83
N CYS A 10 72.47 57.02 -30.53
CA CYS A 10 72.58 55.70 -31.18
C CYS A 10 72.53 54.54 -30.17
N VAL A 11 73.19 54.68 -29.01
CA VAL A 11 73.14 53.65 -27.96
C VAL A 11 71.75 53.55 -27.34
N MET A 12 71.07 54.68 -27.12
CA MET A 12 69.68 54.69 -26.63
C MET A 12 68.72 54.05 -27.61
N VAL A 13 68.83 54.36 -28.92
CA VAL A 13 67.99 53.73 -29.96
C VAL A 13 68.28 52.23 -30.04
N GLY A 14 69.55 51.81 -30.00
CA GLY A 14 69.93 50.40 -29.97
C GLY A 14 69.40 49.65 -28.75
N ALA A 15 69.39 50.28 -27.56
CA ALA A 15 68.81 49.69 -26.36
C ALA A 15 67.28 49.59 -26.45
N LEU A 16 66.61 50.59 -27.03
CA LEU A 16 65.16 50.60 -27.25
C LEU A 16 64.72 49.53 -28.25
N GLU A 17 65.44 49.36 -29.35
CA GLU A 17 65.16 48.30 -30.33
C GLU A 17 65.39 46.90 -29.74
N LEU A 18 66.43 46.72 -28.93
CA LEU A 18 66.70 45.45 -28.24
C LEU A 18 65.59 45.13 -27.22
N TYR A 19 65.10 46.14 -26.50
CA TYR A 19 64.01 45.99 -25.55
C TYR A 19 62.68 45.66 -26.25
N ALA A 20 62.37 46.34 -27.35
CA ALA A 20 61.18 46.06 -28.16
C ALA A 20 61.22 44.66 -28.78
N SER A 21 62.39 44.23 -29.28
CA SER A 21 62.60 42.88 -29.82
C SER A 21 62.41 41.79 -28.75
N LYS A 22 62.90 42.04 -27.53
CA LYS A 22 62.74 41.11 -26.41
C LYS A 22 61.28 41.02 -25.95
N GLN A 23 60.59 42.17 -25.84
CA GLN A 23 59.17 42.23 -25.49
C GLN A 23 58.28 41.52 -26.52
N SER A 24 58.56 41.68 -27.82
CA SER A 24 57.84 40.98 -28.89
C SER A 24 58.00 39.46 -28.82
N ARG A 25 59.22 38.97 -28.54
CA ARG A 25 59.50 37.53 -28.37
C ARG A 25 58.81 36.94 -27.15
N ASP A 26 58.73 37.69 -26.05
CA ASP A 26 58.03 37.23 -24.85
C ASP A 26 56.51 37.23 -25.03
N GLN A 27 55.95 38.18 -25.79
CA GLN A 27 54.54 38.14 -26.21
C GLN A 27 54.24 36.95 -27.12
N GLN A 28 55.07 36.66 -28.12
CA GLN A 28 54.90 35.49 -28.99
C GLN A 28 54.92 34.18 -28.20
N ARG A 29 55.82 34.04 -27.22
CA ARG A 29 55.86 32.86 -26.35
C ARG A 29 54.63 32.75 -25.46
N ALA A 30 54.11 33.86 -24.95
CA ALA A 30 52.87 33.87 -24.18
C ALA A 30 51.65 33.49 -25.03
N PHE A 31 51.59 33.93 -26.29
CA PHE A 31 50.54 33.53 -27.23
C PHE A 31 50.61 32.05 -27.59
N VAL A 32 51.81 31.51 -27.88
CA VAL A 32 51.99 30.07 -28.15
C VAL A 32 51.53 29.23 -26.96
N ARG A 33 51.91 29.61 -25.73
CA ARG A 33 51.43 28.91 -24.52
C ARG A 33 49.91 28.94 -24.37
N ARG A 34 49.26 30.08 -24.63
CA ARG A 34 47.79 30.16 -24.56
C ARG A 34 47.11 29.34 -25.66
N ILE A 35 47.70 29.26 -26.84
CA ILE A 35 47.19 28.42 -27.94
C ILE A 35 47.33 26.94 -27.58
N ASP A 36 48.48 26.53 -27.03
CA ASP A 36 48.69 25.15 -26.58
C ASP A 36 47.72 24.79 -25.44
N GLU A 37 47.52 25.70 -24.49
CA GLU A 37 46.58 25.51 -23.38
C GLU A 37 45.12 25.44 -23.86
N LEU A 38 44.71 26.28 -24.82
CA LEU A 38 43.39 26.17 -25.46
C LEU A 38 43.24 24.84 -26.21
N ASN A 39 44.27 24.41 -26.94
CA ASN A 39 44.22 23.16 -27.70
C ASN A 39 44.14 21.95 -26.76
N GLU A 40 44.83 21.99 -25.62
CA GLU A 40 44.73 20.98 -24.56
C GLU A 40 43.32 20.96 -23.93
N GLN A 41 42.70 22.12 -23.71
CA GLN A 41 41.33 22.20 -23.22
C GLN A 41 40.31 21.68 -24.23
N VAL A 42 40.46 22.02 -25.51
CA VAL A 42 39.58 21.55 -26.60
C VAL A 42 39.72 20.05 -26.81
N THR A 43 40.93 19.49 -26.73
CA THR A 43 41.13 18.05 -26.84
C THR A 43 40.56 17.29 -25.64
N LYS A 44 40.69 17.83 -24.42
CA LYS A 44 40.02 17.28 -23.23
C LYS A 44 38.49 17.32 -23.37
N GLN A 45 37.92 18.45 -23.78
CA GLN A 45 36.48 18.58 -23.97
C GLN A 45 35.96 17.67 -25.10
N ASN A 46 36.67 17.56 -26.21
CA ASN A 46 36.32 16.62 -27.28
C ASN A 46 36.40 15.16 -26.80
N SER A 47 37.38 14.79 -25.99
CA SER A 47 37.44 13.43 -25.44
C SER A 47 36.25 13.13 -24.53
N VAL A 48 35.84 14.08 -23.67
CA VAL A 48 34.66 13.95 -22.82
C VAL A 48 33.39 13.85 -23.66
N LEU A 49 33.23 14.70 -24.69
CA LEU A 49 32.07 14.65 -25.58
C LEU A 49 31.97 13.33 -26.35
N VAL A 50 33.09 12.75 -26.78
CA VAL A 50 33.11 11.43 -27.41
C VAL A 50 32.66 10.35 -26.42
N THR A 51 33.19 10.36 -25.18
CA THR A 51 32.76 9.38 -24.17
C THR A 51 31.28 9.52 -23.79
N VAL A 52 30.78 10.75 -23.68
CA VAL A 52 29.36 11.00 -23.42
C VAL A 52 28.52 10.57 -24.63
N GLY A 53 28.99 10.80 -25.86
CA GLY A 53 28.34 10.33 -27.08
C GLY A 53 28.25 8.81 -27.16
N GLU A 54 29.33 8.10 -26.80
CA GLU A 54 29.35 6.63 -26.73
C GLU A 54 28.40 6.11 -25.63
N GLN A 55 28.41 6.74 -24.46
CA GLN A 55 27.51 6.39 -23.35
C GLN A 55 26.04 6.65 -23.71
N LEU A 56 25.72 7.80 -24.34
CA LEU A 56 24.37 8.10 -24.79
C LEU A 56 23.90 7.11 -25.86
N THR A 57 24.80 6.70 -26.76
CA THR A 57 24.48 5.71 -27.81
C THR A 57 24.26 4.32 -27.22
N ALA A 58 25.04 3.93 -26.20
CA ALA A 58 24.85 2.70 -25.47
C ALA A 58 23.50 2.69 -24.74
N GLU A 59 23.16 3.77 -24.03
CA GLU A 59 21.87 3.92 -23.35
C GLU A 59 20.69 3.94 -24.33
N LEU A 60 20.79 4.64 -25.46
CA LEU A 60 19.77 4.62 -26.52
C LEU A 60 19.59 3.21 -27.11
N SER A 61 20.69 2.48 -27.30
CA SER A 61 20.62 1.11 -27.79
C SER A 61 19.97 0.16 -26.79
N LYS A 62 20.22 0.37 -25.49
CA LYS A 62 19.62 -0.39 -24.39
C LYS A 62 18.11 -0.10 -24.27
N VAL A 63 17.72 1.18 -24.27
CA VAL A 63 16.31 1.59 -24.27
C VAL A 63 15.57 1.00 -25.49
N LYS A 64 16.19 1.04 -26.67
CA LYS A 64 15.59 0.50 -27.89
C LYS A 64 15.46 -1.03 -27.89
N ARG A 65 16.45 -1.75 -27.33
CA ARG A 65 16.48 -3.22 -27.34
C ARG A 65 15.74 -3.86 -26.18
N GLU A 66 15.70 -3.23 -25.02
CA GLU A 66 15.18 -3.84 -23.79
C GLU A 66 13.89 -3.18 -23.33
N VAL A 67 13.86 -1.85 -23.27
CA VAL A 67 12.73 -1.13 -22.64
C VAL A 67 11.52 -1.05 -23.56
N LEU A 68 11.70 -0.74 -24.85
CA LEU A 68 10.58 -0.67 -25.79
C LEU A 68 9.86 -2.02 -25.97
N PRO A 69 10.57 -3.16 -26.16
CA PRO A 69 9.90 -4.46 -26.27
C PRO A 69 9.24 -4.89 -24.95
N ALA A 70 9.87 -4.59 -23.80
CA ALA A 70 9.26 -4.87 -22.50
C ALA A 70 7.97 -4.08 -22.30
N LEU A 71 7.93 -2.79 -22.68
CA LEU A 71 6.70 -1.98 -22.63
C LEU A 71 5.63 -2.50 -23.60
N ASP A 72 5.99 -2.89 -24.82
CA ASP A 72 5.03 -3.48 -25.78
C ASP A 72 4.43 -4.79 -25.25
N SER A 73 5.26 -5.65 -24.66
CA SER A 73 4.78 -6.90 -24.06
C SER A 73 3.85 -6.67 -22.86
N ARG A 74 4.14 -5.67 -22.02
CA ARG A 74 3.28 -5.28 -20.88
C ARG A 74 1.97 -4.66 -21.36
N LEU A 75 2.01 -3.84 -22.41
CA LEU A 75 0.80 -3.26 -23.01
C LEU A 75 -0.10 -4.35 -23.56
N ARG A 76 0.44 -5.30 -24.34
CA ARG A 76 -0.35 -6.45 -24.84
C ARG A 76 -0.96 -7.27 -23.71
N HIS A 77 -0.16 -7.62 -22.70
CA HIS A 77 -0.66 -8.38 -21.55
C HIS A 77 -1.77 -7.63 -20.79
N ASN A 78 -1.64 -6.31 -20.63
CA ASN A 78 -2.68 -5.50 -20.02
C ASN A 78 -3.93 -5.42 -20.90
N THR A 79 -3.79 -5.34 -22.22
CA THR A 79 -4.93 -5.40 -23.16
C THR A 79 -5.66 -6.74 -23.06
N ASP A 80 -4.95 -7.86 -23.01
CA ASP A 80 -5.53 -9.19 -22.86
C ASP A 80 -6.31 -9.31 -21.54
N ARG A 81 -5.76 -8.78 -20.43
CA ARG A 81 -6.45 -8.75 -19.13
C ARG A 81 -7.68 -7.85 -19.13
N VAL A 82 -7.65 -6.73 -19.85
CA VAL A 82 -8.82 -5.85 -19.99
C VAL A 82 -9.92 -6.55 -20.79
N GLU A 83 -9.56 -7.29 -21.84
CA GLU A 83 -10.51 -8.09 -22.61
C GLU A 83 -11.12 -9.22 -21.75
N GLU A 84 -10.30 -9.92 -20.96
CA GLU A 84 -10.79 -10.92 -20.00
C GLU A 84 -11.76 -10.30 -18.97
N LEU A 85 -11.41 -9.16 -18.38
CA LEU A 85 -12.30 -8.44 -17.46
C LEU A 85 -13.59 -8.01 -18.15
N ALA A 86 -13.55 -7.55 -19.40
CA ALA A 86 -14.74 -7.21 -20.17
C ALA A 86 -15.66 -8.43 -20.35
N THR A 87 -15.11 -9.62 -20.59
CA THR A 87 -15.92 -10.84 -20.66
C THR A 87 -16.56 -11.18 -19.33
N VAL A 88 -15.84 -11.06 -18.20
CA VAL A 88 -16.39 -11.34 -16.86
C VAL A 88 -17.49 -10.35 -16.51
N VAL A 89 -17.31 -9.06 -16.82
CA VAL A 89 -18.33 -8.03 -16.61
C VAL A 89 -19.57 -8.31 -17.45
N HIS A 90 -19.41 -8.76 -18.69
CA HIS A 90 -20.55 -9.13 -19.53
C HIS A 90 -21.35 -10.30 -18.95
N HIS A 91 -20.67 -11.34 -18.44
CA HIS A 91 -21.32 -12.46 -17.76
C HIS A 91 -22.03 -12.04 -16.48
N ALA A 92 -21.43 -11.12 -15.70
CA ALA A 92 -22.06 -10.58 -14.50
C ALA A 92 -23.34 -9.80 -14.83
N ASP A 93 -23.31 -8.99 -15.89
CA ASP A 93 -24.46 -8.22 -16.38
C ASP A 93 -25.59 -9.14 -16.89
N GLU A 94 -25.27 -10.21 -17.61
CA GLU A 94 -26.25 -11.26 -17.97
C GLU A 94 -26.87 -11.92 -16.74
N PHE A 95 -26.06 -12.24 -15.73
CA PHE A 95 -26.57 -12.83 -14.49
C PHE A 95 -27.51 -11.88 -13.74
N VAL A 96 -27.16 -10.59 -13.64
CA VAL A 96 -28.00 -9.56 -13.02
C VAL A 96 -29.33 -9.43 -13.75
N ARG A 97 -29.32 -9.38 -15.10
CA ARG A 97 -30.58 -9.37 -15.88
C ARG A 97 -31.43 -10.60 -15.63
N ALA A 98 -30.82 -11.79 -15.53
CA ALA A 98 -31.54 -13.02 -15.23
C ALA A 98 -32.17 -12.99 -13.82
N GLN A 99 -31.45 -12.49 -12.81
CA GLN A 99 -31.99 -12.36 -11.45
C GLN A 99 -33.10 -11.32 -11.36
N ALA A 100 -32.97 -10.19 -12.06
CA ALA A 100 -34.03 -9.18 -12.15
C ALA A 100 -35.31 -9.76 -12.76
N GLY A 101 -35.18 -10.59 -13.81
CA GLY A 101 -36.31 -11.31 -14.40
C GLY A 101 -37.01 -12.25 -13.39
N ARG A 102 -36.24 -13.03 -12.63
CA ARG A 102 -36.79 -13.93 -11.59
C ARG A 102 -37.48 -13.16 -10.47
N LEU A 103 -36.92 -12.05 -10.03
CA LEU A 103 -37.54 -11.19 -9.01
C LEU A 103 -38.88 -10.64 -9.52
N HIS A 104 -38.94 -10.22 -10.79
CA HIS A 104 -40.18 -9.75 -11.39
C HIS A 104 -41.25 -10.86 -11.47
N GLU A 105 -40.87 -12.09 -11.83
CA GLU A 105 -41.78 -13.23 -11.82
C GLU A 105 -42.29 -13.56 -10.41
N LEU A 106 -41.41 -13.54 -9.39
CA LEU A 106 -41.80 -13.75 -7.99
C LEU A 106 -42.75 -12.65 -7.50
N GLU A 107 -42.53 -11.41 -7.92
CA GLU A 107 -43.42 -10.30 -7.60
C GLU A 107 -44.79 -10.46 -8.27
N GLN A 108 -44.85 -10.91 -9.53
CA GLN A 108 -46.10 -11.28 -10.18
C GLN A 108 -46.81 -12.44 -9.47
N GLN A 109 -46.08 -13.47 -9.02
CA GLN A 109 -46.64 -14.56 -8.21
C GLN A 109 -47.20 -14.05 -6.87
N ARG A 110 -46.52 -13.09 -6.22
CA ARG A 110 -47.03 -12.45 -5.00
C ARG A 110 -48.33 -11.70 -5.25
N VAL A 111 -48.42 -10.94 -6.34
CA VAL A 111 -49.64 -10.19 -6.71
C VAL A 111 -50.80 -11.15 -7.00
N THR A 112 -50.55 -12.25 -7.72
CA THR A 112 -51.58 -13.25 -8.01
C THR A 112 -52.05 -13.98 -6.73
N LEU A 113 -51.13 -14.34 -5.82
CA LEU A 113 -51.49 -14.89 -4.51
C LEU A 113 -52.31 -13.91 -3.67
N ALA A 114 -51.98 -12.62 -3.69
CA ALA A 114 -52.77 -11.60 -3.01
C ALA A 114 -54.19 -11.48 -3.60
N ALA A 115 -54.33 -11.58 -4.93
CA ALA A 115 -55.63 -11.61 -5.58
C ALA A 115 -56.43 -12.88 -5.21
N LEU A 116 -55.78 -14.05 -5.15
CA LEU A 116 -56.42 -15.30 -4.71
C LEU A 116 -56.88 -15.22 -3.25
N ARG A 117 -56.08 -14.62 -2.35
CA ARG A 117 -56.48 -14.39 -0.95
C ARG A 117 -57.71 -13.48 -0.84
N ARG A 118 -57.80 -12.42 -1.65
CA ARG A 118 -59.01 -11.57 -1.69
C ARG A 118 -60.23 -12.36 -2.15
N LYS A 119 -60.11 -13.15 -3.22
CA LYS A 119 -61.21 -14.02 -3.69
C LYS A 119 -61.61 -15.06 -2.65
N LEU A 120 -60.66 -15.62 -1.91
CA LEU A 120 -60.95 -16.54 -0.81
C LEU A 120 -61.74 -15.84 0.30
N GLY A 121 -61.37 -14.60 0.66
CA GLY A 121 -62.11 -13.78 1.62
C GLY A 121 -63.53 -13.41 1.14
N GLU A 122 -63.72 -13.16 -0.16
CA GLU A 122 -65.05 -12.95 -0.76
C GLU A 122 -65.91 -14.23 -0.70
N VAL A 123 -65.31 -15.40 -0.96
CA VAL A 123 -65.99 -16.69 -0.82
C VAL A 123 -66.31 -16.99 0.64
N GLU A 124 -65.40 -16.71 1.57
CA GLU A 124 -65.61 -16.91 3.00
C GLU A 124 -66.74 -16.02 3.52
N THR A 125 -66.79 -14.74 3.12
CA THR A 125 -67.88 -13.83 3.48
C THR A 125 -69.22 -14.30 2.89
N SER A 126 -69.22 -14.83 1.66
CA SER A 126 -70.40 -15.46 1.06
C SER A 126 -70.82 -16.76 1.76
N VAL A 127 -69.88 -17.55 2.28
CA VAL A 127 -70.22 -18.75 3.08
C VAL A 127 -70.73 -18.33 4.44
N ARG A 128 -70.14 -17.30 5.07
CA ARG A 128 -70.54 -16.78 6.37
C ARG A 128 -71.98 -16.28 6.37
N THR A 129 -72.42 -15.63 5.30
CA THR A 129 -73.83 -15.22 5.12
C THR A 129 -74.77 -16.41 4.93
N VAL A 130 -74.34 -17.46 4.22
CA VAL A 130 -75.10 -18.73 4.06
C VAL A 130 -75.12 -19.55 5.36
N THR A 131 -74.12 -19.42 6.22
CA THR A 131 -74.05 -20.14 7.50
C THR A 131 -74.73 -19.39 8.63
N ALA A 132 -74.91 -18.07 8.52
CA ALA A 132 -75.81 -17.31 9.39
C ALA A 132 -77.26 -17.82 9.29
N THR A 133 -77.66 -18.43 8.18
CA THR A 133 -78.94 -19.14 8.03
C THR A 133 -78.94 -20.59 8.54
N GLY A 134 -77.82 -21.09 9.07
CA GLY A 134 -77.65 -22.50 9.47
C GLY A 134 -76.81 -22.66 10.75
N ALA A 135 -77.17 -21.95 11.81
CA ALA A 135 -76.44 -21.95 13.08
C ALA A 135 -76.90 -23.08 14.01
N ALA A 136 -76.26 -24.24 13.94
CA ALA A 136 -76.32 -25.24 15.02
C ALA A 136 -75.13 -26.22 15.06
N THR A 137 -74.31 -26.32 14.01
CA THR A 137 -73.19 -27.29 13.93
C THR A 137 -71.80 -26.67 13.88
N MET A 138 -71.66 -25.38 14.25
CA MET A 138 -70.47 -24.57 13.93
C MET A 138 -69.53 -24.24 15.09
N GLU A 139 -69.94 -24.45 16.33
CA GLU A 139 -69.20 -23.96 17.51
C GLU A 139 -67.79 -24.57 17.62
N GLY A 140 -67.66 -25.89 17.39
CA GLY A 140 -66.34 -26.55 17.43
C GLY A 140 -65.42 -26.28 16.23
N LYS A 141 -65.94 -25.74 15.11
CA LYS A 141 -65.12 -25.34 13.95
C LYS A 141 -64.64 -23.88 14.05
N VAL A 142 -65.34 -23.07 14.84
CA VAL A 142 -64.99 -21.65 15.07
C VAL A 142 -63.74 -21.56 15.95
N ASP A 143 -63.61 -22.37 16.99
CA ASP A 143 -62.40 -22.40 17.83
C ASP A 143 -61.16 -22.82 17.02
N THR A 144 -61.27 -23.84 16.16
CA THR A 144 -60.14 -24.24 15.31
C THR A 144 -59.79 -23.21 14.22
N ALA A 145 -60.76 -22.37 13.83
CA ALA A 145 -60.53 -21.29 12.88
C ALA A 145 -59.88 -20.07 13.55
N LEU A 146 -60.21 -19.80 14.82
CA LEU A 146 -59.60 -18.74 15.63
C LEU A 146 -58.12 -19.05 15.92
N ASP A 147 -57.78 -20.30 16.29
CA ASP A 147 -56.39 -20.72 16.48
C ASP A 147 -55.56 -20.51 15.19
N ARG A 148 -56.12 -20.91 14.03
CA ARG A 148 -55.46 -20.69 12.73
C ARG A 148 -55.31 -19.22 12.37
N LEU A 149 -56.22 -18.36 12.83
CA LEU A 149 -56.13 -16.92 12.63
C LEU A 149 -54.98 -16.33 13.44
N THR A 150 -54.81 -16.77 14.69
CA THR A 150 -53.70 -16.34 15.55
C THR A 150 -52.34 -16.80 15.03
N ASP A 151 -52.26 -18.00 14.44
CA ASP A 151 -51.04 -18.48 13.76
C ASP A 151 -50.74 -17.66 12.49
N LEU A 152 -51.76 -17.27 11.73
CA LEU A 152 -51.62 -16.41 10.55
C LEU A 152 -51.18 -15.00 10.94
N GLU A 153 -51.72 -14.42 12.01
CA GLU A 153 -51.28 -13.12 12.55
C GLU A 153 -49.83 -13.17 13.02
N ARG A 154 -49.41 -14.26 13.69
CA ARG A 154 -48.01 -14.46 14.08
C ARG A 154 -47.08 -14.56 12.86
N SER A 155 -47.45 -15.34 11.83
CA SER A 155 -46.66 -15.40 10.59
C SER A 155 -46.62 -14.05 9.84
N GLY A 156 -47.69 -13.26 9.93
CA GLY A 156 -47.76 -11.91 9.35
C GLY A 156 -46.82 -10.92 10.03
N ALA A 157 -46.70 -11.01 11.37
CA ALA A 157 -45.73 -10.23 12.13
C ALA A 157 -44.28 -10.62 11.77
N GLU A 158 -44.00 -11.92 11.68
CA GLU A 158 -42.67 -12.43 11.27
C GLU A 158 -42.28 -11.96 9.86
N ILE A 159 -43.22 -11.96 8.91
CA ILE A 159 -42.98 -11.48 7.54
C ILE A 159 -42.67 -9.97 7.51
N LEU A 160 -43.36 -9.16 8.32
CA LEU A 160 -43.10 -7.72 8.41
C LEU A 160 -41.74 -7.42 9.04
N GLU A 161 -41.32 -8.23 10.02
CA GLU A 161 -39.99 -8.13 10.63
C GLU A 161 -38.87 -8.53 9.66
N LEU A 162 -39.12 -9.56 8.84
CA LEU A 162 -38.24 -9.96 7.74
C LEU A 162 -38.13 -8.87 6.66
N GLN A 163 -39.24 -8.22 6.30
CA GLN A 163 -39.23 -7.10 5.37
C GLN A 163 -38.46 -5.90 5.94
N ARG A 164 -38.61 -5.60 7.23
CA ARG A 164 -37.88 -4.50 7.89
C ARG A 164 -36.38 -4.77 7.96
N THR A 165 -36.00 -6.03 8.20
CA THR A 165 -34.61 -6.47 8.18
C THR A 165 -34.03 -6.36 6.78
N LEU A 166 -34.76 -6.78 5.74
CA LEU A 166 -34.33 -6.67 4.35
C LEU A 166 -34.15 -5.22 3.89
N THR A 167 -35.05 -4.31 4.31
CA THR A 167 -34.91 -2.87 4.01
C THR A 167 -33.65 -2.29 4.66
N ARG A 168 -33.36 -2.63 5.92
CA ARG A 168 -32.10 -2.22 6.57
C ARG A 168 -30.88 -2.74 5.83
N THR A 169 -30.87 -4.03 5.47
CA THR A 169 -29.72 -4.59 4.73
C THR A 169 -29.54 -3.97 3.35
N LEU A 170 -30.62 -3.49 2.73
CA LEU A 170 -30.54 -2.76 1.45
C LEU A 170 -30.00 -1.35 1.65
N GLU A 171 -30.43 -0.63 2.69
CA GLU A 171 -29.88 0.67 3.07
C GLU A 171 -28.38 0.55 3.40
N ASP A 172 -27.96 -0.46 4.18
CA ASP A 172 -26.56 -0.72 4.49
C ASP A 172 -25.72 -0.99 3.23
N VAL A 173 -26.28 -1.73 2.26
CA VAL A 173 -25.61 -2.00 0.97
C VAL A 173 -25.55 -0.73 0.10
N GLU A 174 -26.58 0.10 0.11
CA GLU A 174 -26.60 1.38 -0.60
C GLU A 174 -25.57 2.35 -0.04
N ASP A 175 -25.41 2.42 1.29
CA ASP A 175 -24.39 3.23 1.95
C ASP A 175 -22.97 2.77 1.59
N VAL A 176 -22.71 1.46 1.60
CA VAL A 176 -21.41 0.89 1.19
C VAL A 176 -21.13 1.17 -0.29
N VAL A 177 -22.14 1.06 -1.16
CA VAL A 177 -21.99 1.38 -2.60
C VAL A 177 -21.76 2.87 -2.82
N ALA A 178 -22.43 3.75 -2.08
CA ALA A 178 -22.22 5.19 -2.15
C ALA A 178 -20.82 5.59 -1.68
N GLU A 179 -20.33 4.99 -0.59
CA GLU A 179 -18.96 5.20 -0.09
C GLU A 179 -17.92 4.72 -1.12
N LEU A 180 -18.13 3.54 -1.72
CA LEU A 180 -17.27 3.03 -2.79
C LEU A 180 -17.27 3.93 -4.03
N LEU A 181 -18.44 4.44 -4.44
CA LEU A 181 -18.55 5.33 -5.60
C LEU A 181 -17.85 6.67 -5.36
N GLN A 182 -18.09 7.31 -4.22
CA GLN A 182 -17.44 8.57 -3.83
C GLN A 182 -15.92 8.42 -3.75
N PHE A 183 -15.44 7.24 -3.35
CA PHE A 183 -14.01 6.92 -3.27
C PHE A 183 -13.38 6.63 -4.64
N THR A 184 -14.10 5.95 -5.54
CA THR A 184 -13.63 5.72 -6.91
C THR A 184 -13.61 6.99 -7.75
N GLU A 185 -14.57 7.90 -7.54
CA GLU A 185 -14.61 9.20 -8.21
C GLU A 185 -13.42 10.08 -7.79
N GLY A 186 -13.13 10.16 -6.49
CA GLY A 186 -11.94 10.86 -5.99
C GLY A 186 -10.61 10.26 -6.49
N SER A 187 -10.51 8.92 -6.54
CA SER A 187 -9.33 8.23 -7.06
C SER A 187 -9.14 8.41 -8.57
N LEU A 188 -10.24 8.55 -9.34
CA LEU A 188 -10.19 8.74 -10.77
C LEU A 188 -9.83 10.20 -11.11
N ASP A 189 -10.39 11.16 -10.39
CA ASP A 189 -10.10 12.59 -10.58
C ASP A 189 -8.65 12.93 -10.23
N ASP A 190 -8.09 12.36 -9.16
CA ASP A 190 -6.67 12.51 -8.81
C ASP A 190 -5.75 11.83 -9.84
N ALA A 191 -6.13 10.65 -10.35
CA ALA A 191 -5.37 9.99 -11.41
C ALA A 191 -5.40 10.79 -12.72
N VAL A 192 -6.54 11.39 -13.06
CA VAL A 192 -6.74 12.21 -14.26
C VAL A 192 -6.02 13.56 -14.13
N THR A 193 -6.06 14.22 -12.98
CA THR A 193 -5.29 15.46 -12.74
C THR A 193 -3.79 15.21 -12.72
N THR A 194 -3.33 14.08 -12.16
CA THR A 194 -1.90 13.71 -12.19
C THR A 194 -1.42 13.40 -13.62
N ALA A 195 -2.27 12.76 -14.43
CA ALA A 195 -1.99 12.51 -15.84
C ALA A 195 -2.00 13.79 -16.70
N LEU A 196 -2.92 14.72 -16.43
CA LEU A 196 -3.08 15.98 -17.18
C LEU A 196 -2.03 17.04 -16.82
N THR A 197 -1.57 17.09 -15.57
CA THR A 197 -0.62 18.11 -15.12
C THR A 197 0.84 17.76 -15.42
N GLY A 198 1.15 16.50 -15.78
CA GLY A 198 2.51 16.06 -16.12
C GLY A 198 3.56 16.27 -15.02
N HIS A 199 3.12 16.74 -13.85
CA HIS A 199 3.91 16.90 -12.67
C HIS A 199 4.02 15.51 -12.06
N ARG A 200 5.22 14.94 -12.04
CA ARG A 200 5.56 13.86 -11.09
C ARG A 200 5.53 14.45 -9.68
N GLY A 201 4.34 14.84 -9.23
CA GLY A 201 4.05 14.97 -7.82
C GLY A 201 4.22 13.58 -7.22
N ASN A 202 4.69 13.54 -5.98
CA ASN A 202 4.98 12.35 -5.21
C ASN A 202 3.74 11.48 -4.86
N GLY A 203 2.66 11.58 -5.66
CA GLY A 203 1.48 10.73 -5.65
C GLY A 203 1.67 9.61 -6.66
N GLY A 204 2.43 8.60 -6.25
CA GLY A 204 2.57 7.36 -7.00
C GLY A 204 1.21 6.70 -7.17
N ALA A 205 1.00 6.05 -8.32
CA ALA A 205 -0.15 5.20 -8.59
C ALA A 205 -0.56 4.43 -7.32
N ALA A 206 -1.85 4.46 -6.98
CA ALA A 206 -2.43 3.89 -5.77
C ALA A 206 -2.14 2.38 -5.64
N VAL A 207 -0.92 2.03 -5.22
CA VAL A 207 -0.55 0.68 -4.84
C VAL A 207 -1.14 0.45 -3.46
N THR A 208 -2.14 -0.43 -3.41
CA THR A 208 -2.72 -0.91 -2.17
C THR A 208 -1.73 -1.86 -1.51
N ALA A 209 -1.11 -1.45 -0.41
CA ALA A 209 -0.38 -2.35 0.46
C ALA A 209 -1.35 -3.01 1.44
N THR A 210 -1.25 -4.31 1.66
CA THR A 210 -2.08 -5.00 2.66
C THR A 210 -1.42 -4.91 4.03
N GLY A 211 -2.20 -4.54 5.03
CA GLY A 211 -1.83 -4.60 6.43
C GLY A 211 -2.69 -5.61 7.18
N ARG A 212 -2.16 -6.24 8.22
CA ARG A 212 -2.93 -7.20 9.03
C ARG A 212 -2.42 -7.16 10.46
N LEU A 213 -3.32 -7.38 11.41
CA LEU A 213 -3.01 -7.42 12.82
C LEU A 213 -3.85 -8.49 13.50
N TRP A 214 -3.20 -9.33 14.28
CA TRP A 214 -3.86 -10.27 15.18
C TRP A 214 -3.02 -10.50 16.42
N THR A 215 -3.68 -10.64 17.55
CA THR A 215 -3.07 -10.97 18.83
C THR A 215 -3.86 -12.07 19.50
N ARG A 216 -3.18 -12.94 20.24
CA ARG A 216 -3.81 -13.93 21.12
C ARG A 216 -4.37 -13.27 22.40
N ASP A 217 -3.77 -12.16 22.81
CA ASP A 217 -4.06 -11.52 24.10
C ASP A 217 -5.07 -10.39 23.93
N ALA A 218 -6.32 -10.64 24.30
CA ALA A 218 -7.40 -9.64 24.33
C ALA A 218 -7.05 -8.33 25.07
N PRO A 219 -6.37 -8.30 26.24
CA PRO A 219 -6.09 -7.04 26.92
C PRO A 219 -5.07 -6.16 26.19
N LEU A 220 -4.26 -6.73 25.29
CA LEU A 220 -3.28 -5.99 24.49
C LEU A 220 -3.83 -5.58 23.13
N GLU A 221 -5.03 -6.03 22.76
CA GLU A 221 -5.61 -5.81 21.43
C GLU A 221 -5.83 -4.32 21.11
N ASP A 222 -6.40 -3.57 22.04
CA ASP A 222 -6.63 -2.13 21.88
C ASP A 222 -5.31 -1.36 21.75
N ILE A 223 -4.33 -1.68 22.61
CA ILE A 223 -3.02 -1.04 22.62
C ILE A 223 -2.26 -1.36 21.33
N LEU A 224 -2.23 -2.64 20.93
CA LEU A 224 -1.56 -3.09 19.70
C LEU A 224 -2.18 -2.43 18.48
N THR A 225 -3.50 -2.27 18.46
CA THR A 225 -4.20 -1.58 17.37
C THR A 225 -3.79 -0.11 17.30
N GLU A 226 -3.82 0.60 18.42
CA GLU A 226 -3.44 2.02 18.46
C GLU A 226 -1.98 2.22 18.02
N VAL A 227 -1.06 1.37 18.51
CA VAL A 227 0.36 1.44 18.18
C VAL A 227 0.60 1.04 16.72
N TYR A 228 -0.14 0.04 16.21
CA TYR A 228 -0.09 -0.36 14.81
C TYR A 228 -0.55 0.79 13.89
N GLU A 229 -1.72 1.38 14.13
CA GLU A 229 -2.24 2.49 13.31
C GLU A 229 -1.30 3.70 13.37
N ARG A 230 -0.72 4.00 14.53
CA ARG A 230 0.32 5.03 14.68
C ARG A 230 1.56 4.72 13.84
N SER A 231 2.01 3.46 13.81
CA SER A 231 3.17 3.05 13.00
C SER A 231 2.92 3.13 11.49
N VAL A 232 1.70 2.82 11.05
CA VAL A 232 1.26 2.95 9.66
C VAL A 232 1.27 4.43 9.24
N LEU A 233 0.66 5.30 10.05
CA LEU A 233 0.62 6.74 9.78
C LEU A 233 2.02 7.36 9.80
N ALA A 234 2.89 6.96 10.74
CA ALA A 234 4.27 7.42 10.81
C ALA A 234 5.08 6.98 9.58
N GLY A 235 4.82 5.79 9.05
CA GLY A 235 5.35 5.29 7.77
C GLY A 235 4.81 6.00 6.52
N ARG A 236 4.03 7.09 6.69
CA ARG A 236 3.35 7.84 5.62
C ARG A 236 2.42 6.96 4.77
N LEU A 237 1.83 5.95 5.41
CA LEU A 237 0.77 5.15 4.84
C LEU A 237 -0.58 5.67 5.32
N GLU A 238 -1.56 5.62 4.44
CA GLU A 238 -2.95 5.97 4.73
C GLU A 238 -3.78 4.70 4.89
N ILE A 239 -4.62 4.62 5.92
CA ILE A 239 -5.54 3.51 6.11
C ILE A 239 -6.80 3.80 5.28
N ARG A 240 -6.96 3.11 4.14
CA ARG A 240 -8.11 3.28 3.23
C ARG A 240 -9.36 2.61 3.77
N PHE A 241 -9.21 1.38 4.28
CA PHE A 241 -10.30 0.59 4.82
C PHE A 241 -9.79 -0.42 5.83
N ARG A 242 -10.64 -0.81 6.79
CA ARG A 242 -10.37 -1.87 7.76
C ARG A 242 -11.52 -2.88 7.77
N THR A 243 -11.16 -4.16 7.84
CA THR A 243 -12.08 -5.29 7.92
C THR A 243 -11.72 -6.14 9.12
N VAL A 244 -12.72 -6.75 9.74
CA VAL A 244 -12.54 -7.78 10.76
C VAL A 244 -12.84 -9.13 10.10
N GLU A 245 -11.84 -10.00 9.99
CA GLU A 245 -11.96 -11.36 9.47
C GLU A 245 -12.12 -12.34 10.65
N GLY A 246 -13.16 -13.16 10.65
CA GLY A 246 -13.38 -14.15 11.71
C GLY A 246 -14.27 -15.28 11.22
N PRO A 247 -13.91 -16.56 11.48
CA PRO A 247 -14.68 -17.70 11.00
C PRO A 247 -16.02 -17.90 11.73
N ASP A 248 -16.32 -17.14 12.77
CA ASP A 248 -17.62 -17.12 13.42
C ASP A 248 -17.95 -15.68 13.81
N GLY A 249 -19.13 -15.22 13.38
CA GLY A 249 -19.65 -13.92 13.77
C GLY A 249 -19.63 -13.77 15.29
N THR A 250 -19.03 -12.67 15.75
CA THR A 250 -19.44 -11.98 16.98
C THR A 250 -19.58 -12.88 18.23
N ALA A 251 -18.69 -13.86 18.43
CA ALA A 251 -18.57 -14.51 19.73
C ALA A 251 -17.87 -13.53 20.69
N PRO A 252 -18.53 -13.04 21.75
CA PRO A 252 -17.91 -12.08 22.66
C PRO A 252 -16.70 -12.71 23.35
N GLY A 253 -15.51 -12.17 23.07
CA GLY A 253 -14.25 -12.58 23.70
C GLY A 253 -13.27 -13.38 22.83
N SER A 254 -13.57 -13.62 21.55
CA SER A 254 -12.55 -14.13 20.61
C SER A 254 -11.69 -12.98 20.05
N PRO A 255 -10.35 -13.12 19.97
CA PRO A 255 -9.49 -12.06 19.46
C PRO A 255 -9.81 -11.75 17.99
N GLU A 256 -10.00 -10.47 17.67
CA GLU A 256 -10.37 -10.04 16.32
C GLU A 256 -9.17 -10.14 15.38
N ARG A 257 -9.38 -10.72 14.18
CA ARG A 257 -8.36 -10.67 13.12
C ARG A 257 -8.65 -9.43 12.29
N ARG A 258 -7.77 -8.44 12.29
CA ARG A 258 -7.96 -7.18 11.58
C ARG A 258 -7.14 -7.15 10.31
N ARG A 259 -7.78 -6.82 9.20
CA ARG A 259 -7.14 -6.64 7.89
C ARG A 259 -7.34 -5.19 7.44
N TYR A 260 -6.22 -4.55 7.12
CA TYR A 260 -6.10 -3.16 6.72
C TYR A 260 -5.74 -3.07 5.23
N PHE A 261 -6.37 -2.14 4.53
CA PHE A 261 -6.02 -1.79 3.16
C PHE A 261 -5.32 -0.44 3.19
N LEU A 262 -4.02 -0.44 2.93
CA LEU A 262 -3.14 0.72 3.06
C LEU A 262 -2.88 1.36 1.70
N GLY A 263 -2.82 2.68 1.64
CA GLY A 263 -2.45 3.47 0.47
C GLY A 263 -1.27 4.40 0.74
N GLY A 264 -0.79 5.08 -0.30
CA GLY A 264 0.18 6.18 -0.20
C GLY A 264 1.55 5.91 -0.80
N GLN A 265 2.22 4.81 -0.44
CA GLN A 265 3.58 4.49 -0.91
C GLN A 265 3.66 3.19 -1.72
N HIS A 266 4.63 3.12 -2.62
CA HIS A 266 4.96 1.89 -3.35
C HIS A 266 5.57 0.83 -2.41
N SER A 267 5.24 -0.44 -2.64
CA SER A 267 5.71 -1.57 -1.82
C SER A 267 7.24 -1.67 -1.75
N ASP A 268 7.93 -1.34 -2.84
CA ASP A 268 9.39 -1.48 -2.93
C ASP A 268 10.10 -0.40 -2.10
N ASP A 269 9.57 0.83 -2.08
CA ASP A 269 10.09 1.92 -1.25
C ASP A 269 9.89 1.61 0.25
N LEU A 270 8.73 1.05 0.60
CA LEU A 270 8.43 0.57 1.95
C LEU A 270 9.37 -0.56 2.38
N ALA A 271 9.66 -1.52 1.49
CA ALA A 271 10.60 -2.59 1.78
C ALA A 271 11.99 -2.04 2.12
N GLY A 272 12.46 -1.04 1.36
CA GLY A 272 13.72 -0.34 1.64
C GLY A 272 13.71 0.38 2.99
N ALA A 273 12.64 1.13 3.30
CA ALA A 273 12.49 1.85 4.56
C ALA A 273 12.45 0.90 5.77
N PHE A 274 11.65 -0.17 5.71
CA PHE A 274 11.59 -1.18 6.77
C PHE A 274 12.90 -1.93 6.94
N THR A 275 13.62 -2.22 5.84
CA THR A 275 14.97 -2.81 5.92
C THR A 275 15.91 -1.91 6.71
N ALA A 276 15.90 -0.60 6.43
CA ALA A 276 16.75 0.36 7.13
C ALA A 276 16.45 0.40 8.64
N VAL A 277 15.17 0.38 9.03
CA VAL A 277 14.77 0.34 10.44
C VAL A 277 15.14 -0.99 11.10
N LEU A 278 14.99 -2.13 10.44
CA LEU A 278 15.40 -3.42 11.01
C LEU A 278 16.92 -3.50 11.21
N ILE A 279 17.69 -2.93 10.27
CA ILE A 279 19.16 -2.81 10.41
C ILE A 279 19.52 -1.89 11.58
N SER A 280 18.87 -0.73 11.73
CA SER A 280 19.14 0.17 12.86
C SER A 280 18.78 -0.48 14.20
N THR A 281 17.68 -1.24 14.24
CA THR A 281 17.23 -2.00 15.41
C THR A 281 18.25 -3.07 15.80
N GLY A 282 18.81 -3.80 14.83
CA GLY A 282 19.89 -4.75 15.07
C GLY A 282 21.19 -4.09 15.55
N ALA A 283 21.46 -2.85 15.14
CA ALA A 283 22.63 -2.08 15.58
C ALA A 283 22.51 -1.57 17.04
N ASP A 284 21.30 -1.48 17.58
CA ASP A 284 21.04 -1.09 18.97
C ASP A 284 21.42 -2.18 19.99
N LEU A 285 21.66 -3.42 19.54
CA LEU A 285 22.14 -4.48 20.45
C LEU A 285 23.58 -4.21 20.92
N PRO A 286 23.86 -4.27 22.23
CA PRO A 286 25.22 -4.28 22.73
C PRO A 286 25.94 -5.54 22.23
N ARG A 287 27.03 -5.36 21.47
CA ARG A 287 27.89 -6.47 21.02
C ARG A 287 28.51 -7.18 22.23
N ASN A 288 27.99 -8.34 22.57
CA ASN A 288 28.73 -9.31 23.37
C ASN A 288 29.80 -9.99 22.49
N GLY A 289 31.01 -9.40 22.48
CA GLY A 289 32.28 -10.08 22.21
C GLY A 289 32.47 -10.75 20.84
N GLY A 290 32.83 -9.99 19.80
CA GLY A 290 33.37 -10.52 18.54
C GLY A 290 33.93 -9.40 17.64
N PRO A 291 35.19 -9.46 17.18
CA PRO A 291 35.85 -8.34 16.51
C PRO A 291 35.54 -8.35 15.00
N GLY A 292 34.80 -7.34 14.52
CA GLY A 292 34.65 -7.14 13.08
C GLY A 292 33.33 -6.52 12.68
N GLY A 293 33.19 -5.21 12.82
CA GLY A 293 32.23 -4.44 12.04
C GLY A 293 32.16 -3.02 12.55
N LEU A 294 32.02 -2.09 11.61
CA LEU A 294 32.24 -0.66 11.75
C LEU A 294 31.20 -0.03 12.69
N SER A 295 31.45 -0.07 14.00
CA SER A 295 30.78 0.83 14.94
C SER A 295 31.41 2.21 14.82
N ARG A 296 30.57 3.24 14.72
CA ARG A 296 30.91 4.60 15.15
C ARG A 296 31.29 4.49 16.63
N GLU A 297 32.55 4.75 16.96
CA GLU A 297 33.11 4.50 18.29
C GLU A 297 32.27 5.13 19.42
N PRO A 298 31.84 4.35 20.44
CA PRO A 298 31.32 4.89 21.67
C PRO A 298 32.51 5.35 22.53
N GLY A 299 32.90 6.61 22.36
CA GLY A 299 34.03 7.21 23.07
C GLY A 299 34.65 8.43 22.39
N GLY A 300 34.34 8.69 21.12
CA GLY A 300 34.68 9.94 20.47
C GLY A 300 33.78 11.05 21.02
N ALA A 301 34.30 11.86 21.94
CA ALA A 301 33.66 13.10 22.37
C ALA A 301 33.31 13.95 21.13
N LEU A 302 32.03 13.92 20.73
CA LEU A 302 31.50 14.88 19.76
C LEU A 302 31.75 16.28 20.33
N PRO A 303 32.22 17.25 19.53
CA PRO A 303 32.24 18.64 19.97
C PRO A 303 30.83 19.01 20.44
N GLN A 304 30.76 19.69 21.58
CA GLN A 304 29.59 19.95 22.44
C GLN A 304 28.42 20.73 21.80
N ARG A 305 28.31 20.73 20.46
CA ARG A 305 27.35 21.49 19.65
C ARG A 305 26.54 20.67 18.64
N VAL A 306 26.72 19.35 18.56
CA VAL A 306 25.86 18.51 17.71
C VAL A 306 24.91 17.73 18.60
N SER A 307 23.67 18.21 18.69
CA SER A 307 22.57 17.48 19.32
C SER A 307 22.44 16.10 18.67
N PRO A 308 22.16 15.03 19.43
CA PRO A 308 21.89 13.72 18.84
C PRO A 308 20.74 13.87 17.82
N VAL A 309 20.98 13.41 16.60
CA VAL A 309 19.95 13.36 15.55
C VAL A 309 18.81 12.52 16.11
N ARG A 310 17.67 13.15 16.38
CA ARG A 310 16.46 12.45 16.83
C ARG A 310 16.14 11.39 15.76
N PRO A 311 15.92 10.12 16.12
CA PRO A 311 15.49 9.12 15.15
C PRO A 311 14.22 9.61 14.45
N PRO A 312 14.07 9.34 13.15
CA PRO A 312 12.89 9.75 12.41
C PRO A 312 11.63 9.09 13.04
N GLU A 313 10.49 9.78 12.94
CA GLU A 313 9.26 9.42 13.70
C GLU A 313 8.70 8.03 13.33
N ASP A 314 8.95 7.60 12.08
CA ASP A 314 8.68 6.27 11.54
C ASP A 314 9.46 5.17 12.27
N GLU A 315 10.76 5.36 12.52
CA GLU A 315 11.60 4.42 13.26
C GLU A 315 11.11 4.24 14.71
N VAL A 316 10.77 5.34 15.38
CA VAL A 316 10.29 5.30 16.77
C VAL A 316 8.94 4.57 16.87
N ALA A 317 8.01 4.88 15.96
CA ALA A 317 6.69 4.27 15.96
C ALA A 317 6.77 2.76 15.64
N LEU A 318 7.63 2.36 14.70
CA LEU A 318 7.82 0.94 14.37
C LEU A 318 8.50 0.17 15.51
N LYS A 319 9.52 0.74 16.15
CA LYS A 319 10.15 0.13 17.33
C LYS A 319 9.17 -0.01 18.50
N ALA A 320 8.28 0.97 18.70
CA ALA A 320 7.22 0.86 19.68
C ALA A 320 6.28 -0.32 19.37
N LEU A 321 5.85 -0.47 18.11
CA LEU A 321 5.04 -1.62 17.67
C LEU A 321 5.74 -2.96 17.96
N LEU A 322 7.01 -3.10 17.57
CA LEU A 322 7.76 -4.34 17.76
C LEU A 322 7.93 -4.69 19.25
N ARG A 323 8.06 -3.69 20.13
CA ARG A 323 8.10 -3.88 21.59
C ARG A 323 6.75 -4.33 22.14
N THR A 324 5.66 -3.67 21.75
CA THR A 324 4.32 -4.08 22.18
C THR A 324 3.97 -5.47 21.66
N LEU A 325 4.41 -5.83 20.44
CA LEU A 325 4.30 -7.20 19.93
C LEU A 325 5.11 -8.18 20.78
N TYR A 326 6.32 -7.85 21.21
CA TYR A 326 7.13 -8.71 22.07
C TYR A 326 6.45 -9.03 23.41
N GLU A 327 5.75 -8.06 24.00
CA GLU A 327 5.00 -8.22 25.25
C GLU A 327 3.80 -9.17 25.13
N SER A 328 3.33 -9.45 23.91
CA SER A 328 2.27 -10.43 23.68
C SER A 328 2.76 -11.89 23.74
N GLY A 329 1.89 -12.79 24.18
CA GLY A 329 2.10 -14.24 24.19
C GLY A 329 1.87 -14.92 22.82
N GLY A 330 1.59 -14.13 21.79
CA GLY A 330 1.46 -14.56 20.40
C GLY A 330 0.74 -13.52 19.56
N ALA A 331 1.41 -12.93 18.58
CA ALA A 331 0.82 -11.92 17.71
C ALA A 331 1.46 -11.94 16.32
N VAL A 332 0.70 -11.47 15.33
CA VAL A 332 1.17 -11.28 13.96
C VAL A 332 0.76 -9.88 13.52
N ALA A 333 1.72 -9.14 12.98
CA ALA A 333 1.50 -7.85 12.36
C ALA A 333 2.14 -7.82 10.98
N GLN A 334 1.41 -7.32 9.98
CA GLN A 334 1.94 -7.06 8.65
C GLN A 334 1.65 -5.61 8.28
N ILE A 335 2.64 -4.92 7.75
CA ILE A 335 2.52 -3.58 7.17
C ILE A 335 3.15 -3.63 5.79
N GLY A 336 2.32 -3.84 4.76
CA GLY A 336 2.80 -4.04 3.39
C GLY A 336 3.78 -5.21 3.29
N PRO A 337 5.04 -4.98 2.89
CA PRO A 337 6.04 -6.04 2.78
C PRO A 337 6.61 -6.48 4.13
N LEU A 338 6.52 -5.67 5.20
CA LEU A 338 7.01 -6.06 6.51
C LEU A 338 6.04 -7.01 7.19
N MET A 339 6.53 -8.15 7.67
CA MET A 339 5.81 -9.07 8.54
C MET A 339 6.58 -9.28 9.84
N ALA A 340 5.93 -9.04 10.97
CA ALA A 340 6.44 -9.30 12.31
C ALA A 340 5.58 -10.38 12.98
N VAL A 341 6.25 -11.41 13.50
CA VAL A 341 5.62 -12.56 14.14
C VAL A 341 6.22 -12.75 15.51
N ARG A 342 5.36 -12.76 16.52
CA ARG A 342 5.68 -13.11 17.90
C ARG A 342 5.11 -14.48 18.20
N THR A 343 5.96 -15.45 18.54
CA THR A 343 5.54 -16.72 19.18
C THR A 343 5.69 -16.61 20.70
N ARG A 344 5.77 -17.71 21.46
CA ARG A 344 6.07 -17.61 22.91
C ARG A 344 7.55 -17.32 23.17
N ASP A 345 8.42 -17.78 22.30
CA ASP A 345 9.86 -17.83 22.58
C ASP A 345 10.68 -16.86 21.72
N GLU A 346 10.13 -16.41 20.59
CA GLU A 346 10.86 -15.58 19.64
C GLU A 346 10.03 -14.42 19.07
N LEU A 347 10.71 -13.38 18.59
CA LEU A 347 10.18 -12.31 17.77
C LEU A 347 10.94 -12.27 16.45
N LEU A 348 10.27 -12.66 15.37
CA LEU A 348 10.84 -12.69 14.02
C LEU A 348 10.23 -11.58 13.17
N CYS A 349 11.08 -10.90 12.42
CA CYS A 349 10.67 -9.93 11.41
C CYS A 349 11.20 -10.34 10.06
N ALA A 350 10.39 -10.21 9.02
CA ALA A 350 10.80 -10.48 7.66
C ALA A 350 10.24 -9.45 6.68
N ILE A 351 10.95 -9.25 5.59
CA ILE A 351 10.52 -8.41 4.49
C ILE A 351 10.17 -9.32 3.32
N LEU A 352 8.87 -9.41 3.06
CA LEU A 352 8.28 -10.30 2.07
C LEU A 352 8.22 -9.62 0.71
N THR A 353 8.56 -10.40 -0.30
CA THR A 353 8.21 -10.06 -1.69
C THR A 353 6.70 -10.22 -1.90
N PRO A 354 6.12 -9.56 -2.93
CA PRO A 354 4.70 -9.70 -3.23
C PRO A 354 4.27 -11.15 -3.46
N ALA A 355 5.11 -11.97 -4.09
CA ALA A 355 4.84 -13.40 -4.31
C ALA A 355 4.77 -14.19 -2.99
N GLN A 356 5.71 -13.94 -2.06
CA GLN A 356 5.72 -14.60 -0.75
C GLN A 356 4.51 -14.17 0.10
N SER A 357 4.13 -12.89 0.06
CA SER A 357 2.93 -12.41 0.76
C SER A 357 1.66 -13.08 0.25
N LEU A 358 1.56 -13.35 -1.06
CA LEU A 358 0.43 -14.03 -1.67
C LEU A 358 0.38 -15.52 -1.27
N GLU A 359 1.53 -16.22 -1.25
CA GLU A 359 1.62 -17.62 -0.79
C GLU A 359 1.19 -17.78 0.68
N LEU A 360 1.57 -16.84 1.54
CA LEU A 360 1.17 -16.83 2.95
C LEU A 360 -0.33 -16.56 3.15
N GLU A 361 -0.94 -15.84 2.21
CA GLU A 361 -2.38 -15.57 2.21
C GLU A 361 -3.20 -16.77 1.74
N SER A 362 -2.76 -17.47 0.68
CA SER A 362 -3.49 -18.63 0.16
C SER A 362 -3.59 -19.78 1.16
N ASP A 363 -2.59 -19.91 2.03
CA ASP A 363 -2.50 -21.03 2.97
C ASP A 363 -3.18 -20.75 4.34
N GLU A 364 -3.78 -19.56 4.53
CA GLU A 364 -4.32 -19.06 5.83
C GLU A 364 -3.32 -19.07 7.01
N VAL A 365 -2.04 -19.38 6.74
CA VAL A 365 -0.93 -19.48 7.71
C VAL A 365 -0.68 -18.16 8.44
N PHE A 366 -1.13 -17.04 7.87
CA PHE A 366 -0.97 -15.71 8.44
C PHE A 366 -1.49 -15.59 9.88
N TRP A 367 -2.60 -16.26 10.21
CA TRP A 367 -3.26 -16.10 11.50
C TRP A 367 -2.74 -17.04 12.60
N ASP A 368 -1.84 -17.97 12.27
CA ASP A 368 -1.14 -18.80 13.25
C ASP A 368 0.31 -18.33 13.38
N PRO A 369 0.70 -17.68 14.50
CA PRO A 369 2.07 -17.24 14.72
C PRO A 369 3.10 -18.37 14.60
N SER A 370 2.73 -19.59 14.98
CA SER A 370 3.64 -20.74 14.99
C SER A 370 3.95 -21.18 13.56
N ALA A 371 2.90 -21.39 12.75
CA ALA A 371 3.03 -21.72 11.34
C ALA A 371 3.69 -20.59 10.53
N ALA A 372 3.34 -19.34 10.82
CA ALA A 372 3.97 -18.17 10.21
C ALA A 372 5.48 -18.13 10.52
N ALA A 373 5.88 -18.31 11.78
CA ALA A 373 7.29 -18.34 12.18
C ALA A 373 8.07 -19.47 11.47
N GLU A 374 7.50 -20.68 11.37
CA GLU A 374 8.13 -21.78 10.63
C GLU A 374 8.33 -21.44 9.15
N ARG A 375 7.38 -20.74 8.53
CA ARG A 375 7.49 -20.32 7.13
C ARG A 375 8.54 -19.23 6.96
N LEU A 376 8.60 -18.25 7.87
CA LEU A 376 9.61 -17.20 7.88
C LEU A 376 11.03 -17.77 8.01
N ARG A 377 11.25 -18.82 8.80
CA ARG A 377 12.56 -19.48 8.91
C ARG A 377 13.04 -20.17 7.62
N ARG A 378 12.14 -20.48 6.69
CA ARG A 378 12.49 -21.05 5.38
C ARG A 378 12.91 -19.98 4.37
N LEU A 379 12.72 -18.69 4.70
CA LEU A 379 13.14 -17.59 3.84
C LEU A 379 14.66 -17.46 3.81
N PRO A 380 15.21 -16.82 2.75
CA PRO A 380 16.62 -16.48 2.71
C PRO A 380 17.05 -15.67 3.94
N SER A 381 18.24 -15.96 4.48
CA SER A 381 18.75 -15.33 5.71
C SER A 381 18.92 -13.81 5.65
N HIS A 382 18.94 -13.22 4.45
CA HIS A 382 19.01 -11.77 4.26
C HIS A 382 17.65 -11.07 4.36
N GLN A 383 16.55 -11.83 4.42
CA GLN A 383 15.17 -11.33 4.51
C GLN A 383 14.58 -11.53 5.91
N LEU A 384 15.32 -12.19 6.81
CA LEU A 384 14.86 -12.57 8.14
C LEU A 384 15.73 -11.91 9.21
N TRP A 385 15.07 -11.29 10.19
CA TRP A 385 15.68 -10.68 11.37
C TRP A 385 15.11 -11.34 12.62
N ASP A 386 15.99 -11.91 13.44
CA ASP A 386 15.64 -12.36 14.79
C ASP A 386 15.86 -11.19 15.76
N LEU A 387 14.75 -10.65 16.27
CA LEU A 387 14.73 -9.53 17.20
C LEU A 387 14.43 -9.97 18.64
N THR A 388 14.48 -11.27 18.93
CA THR A 388 14.14 -11.81 20.26
C THR A 388 15.00 -11.19 21.36
N VAL A 389 16.32 -11.11 21.13
CA VAL A 389 17.26 -10.52 22.10
C VAL A 389 17.09 -9.00 22.20
N TRP A 390 16.69 -8.34 21.11
CA TRP A 390 16.38 -6.91 21.13
C TRP A 390 15.13 -6.63 21.95
N GLY A 391 14.03 -7.35 21.70
CA GLY A 391 12.76 -7.17 22.40
C GLY A 391 12.85 -7.49 23.91
N ALA A 392 13.75 -8.40 24.29
CA ALA A 392 14.03 -8.70 25.69
C ALA A 392 14.76 -7.56 26.44
N ASN A 393 15.37 -6.61 25.71
CA ASN A 393 16.14 -5.51 26.29
C ASN A 393 15.34 -4.19 26.21
N PRO A 394 15.01 -3.54 27.33
CA PRO A 394 14.16 -2.34 27.38
C PRO A 394 14.79 -1.08 26.75
#